data_AF-I3YLV4-F1
#
_entry.id   AF-I3YLV4-F1
#
_cell.length_a   1.000
_cell.length_b   1.000
_cell.length_c   1.000
_cell.angle_alpha   90.00
_cell.angle_beta   90.00
_cell.angle_gamma   90.00
#
_symmetry.space_group_name_H-M   'P 1'
#
loop_
_entity.id
_entity.type
_entity.pdbx_description
1 polymer ?
#
loop_
_entity_poly.entity_id
_entity_poly.type
_entity_poly.pdbx_seq_one_letter_code
_entity_poly.pdbx_strand_id
1 'polypeptide(L)'
;MERKNYTVAVDLGSSNVVVAVGEKNAEERLDVVCVVSKPVEGVNAGKIENIELVSRAIREAVSEAEEQLGIRITEAYAGISGDFVRCARHMDHVFVYDPQNGVNQKDVDALFDRMRNVQAPDDETIMDRVPQNYVVDDNQEVKNPVGSFGKKLSSTFNFILCLKTPMQRLDMALKRVGIKMLSVTSNAIATAEAVLLPDEKEEGVAVVDIGGGVTDVAVYYRNVVRYIATIPMGATAINRDIRTMSVPEKHVESLKQKYGSAVAELAPEDKLIRVNGRTAREAKDILLRNLATVIEARATDIAEFVLQEIKDSGYIGKLAYGIVLTGGSAKLKDLDELFRRVTGMDVRVASAETGIAEESKEKAADPAYATAVGILLKGAEQGACAFVERPVARPAEQQGFRPPQPQPAPEFRHTPRFQQPVQAPPAAPAAEEAEEDAAAEREEAPVIEPKRKRDWGSIFQKTFDKINKSFTAAEDEEI
;
A
#
# COMPACT_ATOMS: atom_id res chain seq x y z
N MET A 1 -24.39 27.79 -8.07
CA MET A 1 -23.87 26.45 -7.75
C MET A 1 -22.62 26.66 -6.94
N GLU A 2 -22.58 26.11 -5.73
CA GLU A 2 -21.35 26.08 -4.95
C GLU A 2 -20.29 25.29 -5.72
N ARG A 3 -19.07 25.82 -5.75
CA ARG A 3 -17.95 25.19 -6.44
C ARG A 3 -17.50 24.05 -5.56
N LYS A 4 -17.93 22.82 -5.89
CA LYS A 4 -17.50 21.62 -5.16
C LYS A 4 -15.98 21.52 -5.18
N ASN A 5 -15.37 21.19 -4.06
CA ASN A 5 -13.93 21.05 -3.93
C ASN A 5 -13.63 19.60 -3.59
N TYR A 6 -13.29 18.82 -4.61
CA TYR A 6 -12.96 17.41 -4.44
C TYR A 6 -11.49 17.23 -4.08
N THR A 7 -11.23 16.35 -3.13
CA THR A 7 -9.91 15.74 -2.91
C THR A 7 -9.99 14.30 -3.39
N VAL A 8 -8.95 13.82 -4.07
CA VAL A 8 -8.88 12.44 -4.58
C VAL A 8 -7.65 11.77 -4.03
N ALA A 9 -7.83 10.56 -3.49
CA ALA A 9 -6.77 9.72 -2.98
C ALA A 9 -6.70 8.42 -3.79
N VAL A 10 -5.48 7.98 -4.13
CA VAL A 10 -5.18 6.68 -4.74
C VAL A 10 -4.23 5.91 -3.83
N ASP A 11 -4.73 4.81 -3.25
CA ASP A 11 -3.91 3.84 -2.54
C ASP A 11 -3.60 2.65 -3.46
N LEU A 12 -2.32 2.42 -3.74
CA LEU A 12 -1.85 1.28 -4.53
C LEU A 12 -1.35 0.17 -3.60
N GLY A 13 -2.26 -0.72 -3.21
CA GLY A 13 -1.92 -1.93 -2.49
C GLY A 13 -1.34 -3.02 -3.40
N SER A 14 -0.82 -4.08 -2.79
CA SER A 14 -0.36 -5.27 -3.55
C SER A 14 -1.50 -6.18 -4.02
N SER A 15 -2.72 -5.99 -3.51
CA SER A 15 -3.89 -6.81 -3.87
C SER A 15 -5.00 -6.02 -4.54
N ASN A 16 -5.17 -4.74 -4.17
CA ASN A 16 -6.16 -3.85 -4.76
C ASN A 16 -5.59 -2.44 -4.95
N VAL A 17 -6.18 -1.70 -5.89
CA VAL A 17 -6.13 -0.24 -5.94
C VAL A 17 -7.42 0.30 -5.32
N VAL A 18 -7.30 1.25 -4.40
CA VAL A 18 -8.43 1.96 -3.82
C VAL A 18 -8.39 3.42 -4.25
N VAL A 19 -9.50 3.92 -4.79
CA VAL A 19 -9.71 5.33 -5.12
C VAL A 19 -10.76 5.87 -4.16
N ALA A 20 -10.40 6.86 -3.35
CA ALA A 20 -11.34 7.57 -2.49
C ALA A 20 -11.49 9.02 -2.95
N VAL A 21 -12.71 9.54 -2.91
CA VAL A 21 -13.02 10.94 -3.22
C VAL A 21 -13.73 11.56 -2.02
N GLY A 22 -13.24 12.72 -1.62
CA GLY A 22 -13.79 13.49 -0.50
C GLY A 22 -14.19 14.89 -0.92
N GLU A 23 -15.14 15.46 -0.21
CA GLU A 23 -15.59 16.84 -0.35
C GLU A 23 -15.58 17.48 1.04
N LYS A 24 -15.02 18.69 1.17
CA LYS A 24 -15.13 19.43 2.44
C LYS A 24 -16.53 20.01 2.56
N ASN A 25 -17.19 19.74 3.69
CA ASN A 25 -18.48 20.32 3.99
C ASN A 25 -18.36 21.71 4.62
N ALA A 26 -19.50 22.34 4.92
CA ALA A 26 -19.56 23.69 5.48
C ALA A 26 -18.89 23.82 6.87
N GLU A 27 -18.67 22.71 7.57
CA GLU A 27 -17.99 22.65 8.87
C GLU A 27 -16.49 22.35 8.73
N GLU A 28 -15.93 22.43 7.52
CA GLU A 28 -14.54 22.05 7.18
C GLU A 28 -14.20 20.58 7.51
N ARG A 29 -15.22 19.72 7.72
CA ARG A 29 -15.02 18.28 7.85
C ARG A 29 -15.02 17.62 6.47
N LEU A 30 -14.31 16.50 6.37
CA LEU A 30 -14.19 15.75 5.13
C LEU A 30 -15.32 14.72 5.01
N ASP A 31 -16.18 14.90 4.02
CA ASP A 31 -17.18 13.92 3.63
C ASP A 31 -16.58 12.96 2.60
N VAL A 32 -16.59 11.66 2.90
CA VAL A 32 -16.18 10.62 1.94
C VAL A 32 -17.36 10.34 1.00
N VAL A 33 -17.32 10.95 -0.18
CA VAL A 33 -18.43 10.86 -1.14
C VAL A 33 -18.41 9.56 -1.93
N CYS A 34 -17.21 9.02 -2.22
CA CYS A 34 -17.03 7.81 -3.03
C CYS A 34 -15.77 7.04 -2.60
N VAL A 35 -15.87 5.71 -2.55
CA VAL A 35 -14.73 4.79 -2.40
C VAL A 35 -14.92 3.65 -3.40
N VAL A 36 -13.93 3.41 -4.25
CA VAL A 36 -13.92 2.32 -5.23
C VAL A 36 -12.66 1.49 -5.03
N SER A 37 -12.82 0.17 -4.96
CA SER A 37 -11.71 -0.78 -4.86
C SER A 37 -11.72 -1.74 -6.05
N LYS A 38 -10.57 -1.92 -6.70
CA LYS A 38 -10.38 -2.88 -7.80
C LYS A 38 -9.18 -3.78 -7.56
N PRO A 39 -9.27 -5.09 -7.88
CA PRO A 39 -8.11 -5.97 -7.78
C PRO A 39 -6.99 -5.51 -8.70
N VAL A 40 -5.75 -5.69 -8.27
CA VAL A 40 -4.56 -5.34 -9.06
C VAL A 40 -3.57 -6.49 -9.09
N GLU A 41 -2.93 -6.66 -10.24
CA GLU A 41 -1.81 -7.56 -10.45
C GLU A 41 -0.56 -6.73 -10.83
N GLY A 42 0.62 -7.34 -10.74
CA GLY A 42 1.87 -6.68 -11.09
C GLY A 42 2.41 -5.75 -10.01
N VAL A 43 1.98 -5.92 -8.76
CA VAL A 43 2.57 -5.31 -7.57
C VAL A 43 3.00 -6.41 -6.60
N ASN A 44 4.23 -6.35 -6.11
CA ASN A 44 4.79 -7.35 -5.21
C ASN A 44 5.51 -6.65 -4.05
N ALA A 45 5.00 -6.84 -2.83
CA ALA A 45 5.51 -6.17 -1.62
C ALA A 45 5.69 -4.64 -1.81
N GLY A 46 4.68 -3.99 -2.40
CA GLY A 46 4.70 -2.55 -2.71
C GLY A 46 5.45 -2.15 -3.99
N LYS A 47 6.29 -3.04 -4.55
CA LYS A 47 7.05 -2.76 -5.78
C LYS A 47 6.18 -3.03 -7.01
N ILE A 48 6.03 -2.01 -7.86
CA ILE A 48 5.35 -2.15 -9.15
C ILE A 48 6.25 -2.95 -10.10
N GLU A 49 5.90 -4.18 -10.41
CA GLU A 49 6.61 -5.03 -11.39
C GLU A 49 6.09 -4.77 -12.81
N ASN A 50 4.79 -4.58 -12.99
CA ASN A 50 4.16 -4.34 -14.29
C ASN A 50 3.27 -3.09 -14.28
N ILE A 51 3.76 -1.99 -14.87
CA ILE A 51 3.06 -0.71 -14.89
C ILE A 51 1.76 -0.77 -15.71
N GLU A 52 1.69 -1.58 -16.77
CA GLU A 52 0.50 -1.66 -17.62
C GLU A 52 -0.69 -2.30 -16.88
N LEU A 53 -0.43 -3.37 -16.11
CA LEU A 53 -1.46 -4.01 -15.28
C LEU A 53 -1.95 -3.07 -14.18
N VAL A 54 -1.03 -2.37 -13.51
CA VAL A 54 -1.36 -1.36 -12.50
C VAL A 54 -2.17 -0.21 -13.10
N SER A 55 -1.74 0.33 -14.24
CA SER A 55 -2.43 1.44 -14.92
C SER A 55 -3.84 1.05 -15.35
N ARG A 56 -4.07 -0.21 -15.73
CA ARG A 56 -5.41 -0.72 -16.03
C ARG A 56 -6.30 -0.74 -14.79
N ALA A 57 -5.82 -1.29 -13.68
CA ALA A 57 -6.59 -1.33 -12.43
C ALA A 57 -6.92 0.08 -11.91
N ILE A 58 -5.96 1.02 -11.97
CA ILE A 58 -6.20 2.43 -11.64
C ILE A 58 -7.28 3.01 -12.56
N ARG A 59 -7.20 2.79 -13.88
CA ARG A 59 -8.18 3.29 -14.84
C ARG A 59 -9.59 2.78 -14.52
N GLU A 60 -9.73 1.51 -14.20
CA GLU A 60 -11.02 0.90 -13.85
C GLU A 60 -11.60 1.53 -12.57
N ALA A 61 -10.80 1.66 -11.51
CA ALA A 61 -11.25 2.27 -10.25
C ALA A 61 -11.63 3.74 -10.43
N VAL A 62 -10.81 4.51 -11.14
CA VAL A 62 -11.07 5.93 -11.44
C VAL A 62 -12.31 6.09 -12.31
N SER A 63 -12.49 5.27 -13.34
CA SER A 63 -13.63 5.39 -14.26
C SER A 63 -14.96 5.15 -13.55
N GLU A 64 -14.99 4.20 -12.62
CA GLU A 64 -16.18 3.95 -11.80
C GLU A 64 -16.44 5.11 -10.82
N ALA A 65 -15.41 5.65 -10.18
CA ALA A 65 -15.57 6.83 -9.32
C ALA A 65 -16.08 8.06 -10.10
N GLU A 66 -15.56 8.29 -11.30
CA GLU A 66 -16.02 9.32 -12.22
C GLU A 66 -17.48 9.14 -12.65
N GLU A 67 -17.90 7.89 -12.91
CA GLU A 67 -19.28 7.55 -13.27
C GLU A 67 -20.26 7.82 -12.12
N GLN A 68 -19.91 7.39 -10.90
CA GLN A 68 -20.74 7.62 -9.71
C GLN A 68 -20.91 9.10 -9.37
N LEU A 69 -19.90 9.92 -9.65
CA LEU A 69 -19.88 11.35 -9.28
C LEU A 69 -20.21 12.30 -10.43
N GLY A 70 -20.21 11.84 -11.68
CA GLY A 70 -20.41 12.69 -12.86
C GLY A 70 -19.28 13.68 -13.11
N ILE A 71 -18.05 13.35 -12.70
CA ILE A 71 -16.86 14.21 -12.84
C ILE A 71 -15.78 13.54 -13.71
N ARG A 72 -14.74 14.30 -14.05
CA ARG A 72 -13.46 13.81 -14.57
C ARG A 72 -12.36 14.11 -13.56
N ILE A 73 -11.66 13.07 -13.13
CA ILE A 73 -10.53 13.15 -12.20
C ILE A 73 -9.26 13.39 -13.02
N THR A 74 -8.54 14.47 -12.72
CA THR A 74 -7.27 14.83 -13.40
C THR A 74 -6.08 14.93 -12.47
N GLU A 75 -6.33 15.02 -11.16
CA GLU A 75 -5.30 15.14 -10.13
C GLU A 75 -5.65 14.22 -8.96
N ALA A 76 -4.64 13.67 -8.30
CA ALA A 76 -4.81 12.86 -7.11
C ALA A 76 -3.59 12.92 -6.19
N TYR A 77 -3.85 12.73 -4.89
CA TYR A 77 -2.86 12.38 -3.89
C TYR A 77 -2.67 10.86 -3.89
N ALA A 78 -1.45 10.40 -3.64
CA ALA A 78 -1.15 8.97 -3.66
C ALA A 78 -0.48 8.50 -2.38
N GLY A 79 -0.75 7.25 -2.02
CA GLY A 79 -0.03 6.53 -0.98
C GLY A 79 1.06 5.64 -1.56
N ILE A 80 2.14 5.47 -0.81
CA ILE A 80 3.17 4.48 -1.13
C ILE A 80 3.61 3.70 0.12
N SER A 81 3.82 2.41 -0.07
CA SER A 81 4.29 1.47 0.96
C SER A 81 5.28 0.49 0.36
N GLY A 82 6.29 0.11 1.14
CA GLY A 82 7.28 -0.91 0.80
C GLY A 82 8.56 -0.77 1.60
N ASP A 83 9.42 -1.79 1.54
CA ASP A 83 10.77 -1.80 2.19
C ASP A 83 11.71 -0.66 1.72
N PHE A 84 11.31 0.05 0.68
CA PHE A 84 11.97 1.23 0.13
C PHE A 84 11.52 2.54 0.76
N VAL A 85 10.58 2.51 1.73
CA VAL A 85 10.20 3.62 2.59
C VAL A 85 10.82 3.41 3.96
N ARG A 86 11.57 4.38 4.47
CA ARG A 86 12.27 4.25 5.76
C ARG A 86 12.31 5.55 6.54
N CYS A 87 12.48 5.43 7.84
CA CYS A 87 12.73 6.55 8.75
C CYS A 87 14.25 6.70 9.00
N ALA A 88 14.80 7.88 8.75
CA ALA A 88 16.18 8.23 9.11
C ALA A 88 16.20 9.33 10.18
N ARG A 89 16.99 9.12 11.22
CA ARG A 89 17.17 10.11 12.27
C ARG A 89 18.35 11.02 11.91
N HIS A 90 18.17 12.33 12.04
CA HIS A 90 19.25 13.30 11.89
C HIS A 90 19.14 14.35 12.99
N MET A 91 20.28 14.75 13.54
CA MET A 91 20.39 15.74 14.60
C MET A 91 21.26 16.88 14.11
N ASP A 92 20.84 18.10 14.39
CA ASP A 92 21.60 19.30 14.13
C ASP A 92 21.31 20.31 15.25
N HIS A 93 22.08 21.39 15.26
CA HIS A 93 22.05 22.42 16.28
C HIS A 93 22.33 23.80 15.71
N VAL A 94 21.98 24.81 16.50
CA VAL A 94 22.37 26.21 16.31
C VAL A 94 22.86 26.77 17.65
N PHE A 95 23.70 27.80 17.57
CA PHE A 95 24.03 28.60 18.75
C PHE A 95 22.97 29.68 18.93
N VAL A 96 22.55 29.88 20.18
CA VAL A 96 21.56 30.89 20.56
C VAL A 96 22.13 32.28 20.30
N TYR A 97 21.39 33.09 19.55
CA TYR A 97 21.84 34.42 19.11
C TYR A 97 22.12 35.37 20.27
N ASP A 98 21.25 35.36 21.30
CA ASP A 98 21.40 36.16 22.51
C ASP A 98 21.24 35.28 23.77
N PRO A 99 22.33 34.62 24.22
CA PRO A 99 22.27 33.71 25.36
C PRO A 99 21.83 34.36 26.68
N GLN A 100 21.87 35.70 26.80
CA GLN A 100 21.43 36.39 28.02
C GLN A 100 19.91 36.42 28.14
N ASN A 101 19.20 36.42 27.01
CA ASN A 101 17.75 36.41 26.95
C ASN A 101 17.17 35.01 26.66
N GLY A 102 18.03 34.01 26.53
CA GLY A 102 17.67 32.63 26.21
C GLY A 102 17.30 32.42 24.75
N VAL A 103 16.86 31.20 24.44
CA VAL A 103 16.41 30.79 23.11
C VAL A 103 15.20 31.63 22.69
N ASN A 104 15.26 32.24 21.50
CA ASN A 104 14.16 32.97 20.90
C ASN A 104 13.67 32.31 19.61
N GLN A 105 12.59 32.84 19.03
CA GLN A 105 11.99 32.28 17.81
C GLN A 105 12.97 32.24 16.62
N LYS A 106 13.88 33.21 16.48
CA LYS A 106 14.85 33.23 15.39
C LYS A 106 15.85 32.07 15.47
N ASP A 107 16.20 31.65 16.69
CA ASP A 107 17.07 30.49 16.89
C ASP A 107 16.35 29.20 16.44
N VAL A 108 15.07 29.09 16.79
CA VAL A 108 14.21 27.97 16.36
C VAL A 108 14.08 27.96 14.83
N ASP A 109 13.78 29.10 14.22
CA ASP A 109 13.65 29.25 12.77
C ASP A 109 14.95 28.92 12.05
N ALA A 110 16.10 29.38 12.56
CA ALA A 110 17.42 29.07 12.03
C ALA A 110 17.73 27.56 12.07
N LEU A 111 17.33 26.88 13.15
CA LEU A 111 17.47 25.43 13.26
C LEU A 111 16.58 24.70 12.23
N PHE A 112 15.33 25.14 12.07
CA PHE A 112 14.45 24.58 11.04
C PHE A 112 14.99 24.80 9.63
N ASP A 113 15.57 25.95 9.35
CA ASP A 113 16.13 26.24 8.02
C ASP A 113 17.37 25.38 7.73
N ARG A 114 18.21 25.09 8.73
CA ARG A 114 19.27 24.07 8.59
C ARG A 114 18.69 22.70 8.22
N MET A 115 17.70 22.24 8.98
CA MET A 115 17.04 20.95 8.74
C MET A 115 16.33 20.86 7.39
N ARG A 116 15.80 21.99 6.88
CA ARG A 116 15.17 22.07 5.56
C ARG A 116 16.19 21.86 4.43
N ASN A 117 17.42 22.32 4.63
CA ASN A 117 18.50 22.24 3.64
C ASN A 117 19.21 20.88 3.61
N VAL A 118 18.93 19.99 4.58
CA VAL A 118 19.39 18.59 4.55
C VAL A 118 18.92 17.93 3.26
N GLN A 119 19.89 17.37 2.52
CA GLN A 119 19.66 16.67 1.26
C GLN A 119 19.46 15.17 1.52
N ALA A 120 18.58 14.57 0.74
CA ALA A 120 18.47 13.12 0.67
C ALA A 120 19.68 12.53 -0.06
N PRO A 121 20.01 11.24 0.15
CA PRO A 121 20.84 10.49 -0.78
C PRO A 121 20.35 10.58 -2.23
N ASP A 122 21.25 10.41 -3.20
CA ASP A 122 20.97 10.62 -4.63
C ASP A 122 19.83 9.75 -5.19
N ASP A 123 19.60 8.57 -4.62
CA ASP A 123 18.57 7.63 -5.02
C ASP A 123 17.28 7.72 -4.19
N GLU A 124 17.21 8.64 -3.24
CA GLU A 124 16.09 8.80 -2.30
C GLU A 124 15.44 10.20 -2.39
N THR A 125 14.22 10.31 -1.88
CA THR A 125 13.49 11.57 -1.73
C THR A 125 12.99 11.68 -0.30
N ILE A 126 13.20 12.85 0.31
CA ILE A 126 12.57 13.19 1.60
C ILE A 126 11.09 13.49 1.32
N MET A 127 10.22 12.58 1.77
CA MET A 127 8.77 12.75 1.74
C MET A 127 8.31 13.69 2.85
N ASP A 128 8.78 13.46 4.09
CA ASP A 128 8.41 14.25 5.26
C ASP A 128 9.62 14.54 6.16
N ARG A 129 9.56 15.68 6.86
CA ARG A 129 10.53 16.08 7.89
C ARG A 129 9.79 16.26 9.21
N VAL A 130 9.95 15.31 10.12
CA VAL A 130 9.18 15.27 11.36
C VAL A 130 10.06 15.73 12.54
N PRO A 131 9.87 16.96 13.04
CA PRO A 131 10.60 17.43 14.22
C PRO A 131 10.29 16.53 15.42
N GLN A 132 11.31 16.21 16.20
CA GLN A 132 11.18 15.46 17.45
C GLN A 132 11.20 16.44 18.63
N ASN A 133 12.02 16.16 19.65
CA ASN A 133 12.14 17.03 20.80
C ASN A 133 13.38 17.95 20.63
N TYR A 134 13.32 19.14 21.22
CA TYR A 134 14.45 20.06 21.31
C TYR A 134 15.29 19.73 22.54
N VAL A 135 16.59 20.01 22.44
CA VAL A 135 17.53 19.90 23.56
C VAL A 135 18.29 21.21 23.70
N VAL A 136 18.24 21.81 24.88
CA VAL A 136 19.02 23.00 25.24
C VAL A 136 20.26 22.55 26.00
N ASP A 137 21.43 23.08 25.61
CA ASP A 137 22.75 22.79 26.21
C ASP A 137 23.05 21.28 26.41
N ASP A 138 22.57 20.45 25.47
CA ASP A 138 22.78 18.99 25.38
C ASP A 138 22.22 18.15 26.55
N ASN A 139 21.53 18.75 27.52
CA ASN A 139 21.03 18.04 28.70
C ASN A 139 19.57 18.35 29.07
N GLN A 140 18.96 19.38 28.48
CA GLN A 140 17.60 19.78 28.80
C GLN A 140 16.65 19.54 27.62
N GLU A 141 15.90 18.44 27.66
CA GLU A 141 14.88 18.13 26.65
C GLU A 141 13.61 18.96 26.89
N VAL A 142 13.16 19.70 25.88
CA VAL A 142 12.00 20.60 25.95
C VAL A 142 11.11 20.45 24.72
N LYS A 143 9.79 20.58 24.92
CA LYS A 143 8.81 20.57 23.82
C LYS A 143 8.77 21.92 23.09
N ASN A 144 8.83 23.02 23.84
CA ASN A 144 8.95 24.36 23.32
C ASN A 144 10.23 24.99 23.89
N PRO A 145 11.25 25.28 23.06
CA PRO A 145 12.52 25.79 23.55
C PRO A 145 12.52 27.30 23.78
N VAL A 146 11.56 28.05 23.21
CA VAL A 146 11.51 29.51 23.34
C VAL A 146 11.38 29.92 24.80
N GLY A 147 12.28 30.80 25.25
CA GLY A 147 12.40 31.25 26.65
C GLY A 147 13.27 30.36 27.54
N SER A 148 13.80 29.25 27.03
CA SER A 148 14.76 28.42 27.76
C SER A 148 16.13 29.10 27.76
N PHE A 149 16.79 29.14 28.91
CA PHE A 149 18.14 29.69 29.00
C PHE A 149 19.17 28.65 28.55
N GLY A 150 20.00 29.03 27.59
CA GLY A 150 21.09 28.19 27.10
C GLY A 150 21.87 28.86 25.99
N LYS A 151 22.99 28.25 25.61
CA LYS A 151 23.88 28.72 24.54
C LYS A 151 23.70 27.95 23.25
N LYS A 152 23.19 26.72 23.33
CA LYS A 152 23.03 25.81 22.19
C LYS A 152 21.61 25.25 22.18
N LEU A 153 20.97 25.31 21.01
CA LEU A 153 19.70 24.67 20.74
C LEU A 153 19.93 23.56 19.71
N SER A 154 19.65 22.32 20.10
CA SER A 154 19.72 21.13 19.24
C SER A 154 18.32 20.56 19.02
N SER A 155 18.10 19.89 17.88
CA SER A 155 16.89 19.10 17.67
C SER A 155 17.20 17.84 16.88
N THR A 156 16.45 16.79 17.17
CA THR A 156 16.38 15.61 16.30
C THR A 156 15.23 15.78 15.32
N PHE A 157 15.42 15.38 14.06
CA PHE A 157 14.38 15.23 13.06
C PHE A 157 14.36 13.77 12.59
N ASN A 158 13.15 13.27 12.37
CA ASN A 158 12.93 12.04 11.63
C ASN A 158 12.60 12.41 10.19
N PHE A 159 13.47 12.02 9.27
CA PHE A 159 13.29 12.16 7.84
C PHE A 159 12.64 10.90 7.30
N ILE A 160 11.49 11.07 6.66
CA ILE A 160 10.77 9.98 6.00
C ILE A 160 11.26 9.95 4.56
N LEU A 161 11.97 8.89 4.21
CA LEU A 161 12.67 8.74 2.95
C LEU A 161 12.00 7.66 2.11
N CYS A 162 11.96 7.87 0.79
CA CYS A 162 11.54 6.87 -0.18
C CYS A 162 12.53 6.81 -1.33
N LEU A 163 12.84 5.60 -1.81
CA LEU A 163 13.61 5.46 -3.06
C LEU A 163 12.86 6.14 -4.22
N LYS A 164 13.61 6.80 -5.11
CA LYS A 164 13.07 7.53 -6.27
C LYS A 164 12.36 6.61 -7.25
N THR A 165 12.90 5.41 -7.50
CA THR A 165 12.38 4.49 -8.53
C THR A 165 10.94 4.03 -8.27
N PRO A 166 10.56 3.52 -7.08
CA PRO A 166 9.16 3.21 -6.78
C PRO A 166 8.20 4.40 -6.98
N MET A 167 8.58 5.58 -6.49
CA MET A 167 7.78 6.81 -6.63
C MET A 167 7.60 7.21 -8.10
N GLN A 168 8.67 7.13 -8.91
CA GLN A 168 8.59 7.38 -10.36
C GLN A 168 7.68 6.38 -11.07
N ARG A 169 7.72 5.09 -10.69
CA ARG A 169 6.85 4.07 -11.29
C ARG A 169 5.38 4.31 -10.98
N LEU A 170 5.06 4.75 -9.76
CA LEU A 170 3.70 5.14 -9.36
C LEU A 170 3.22 6.36 -10.16
N ASP A 171 4.04 7.40 -10.26
CA ASP A 171 3.76 8.59 -11.09
C ASP A 171 3.53 8.22 -12.57
N MET A 172 4.36 7.33 -13.12
CA MET A 172 4.19 6.81 -14.49
C MET A 172 2.89 6.02 -14.68
N ALA A 173 2.42 5.31 -13.67
CA ALA A 173 1.15 4.57 -13.74
C ALA A 173 -0.06 5.52 -13.74
N LEU A 174 -0.03 6.56 -12.89
CA LEU A 174 -1.06 7.60 -12.83
C LEU A 174 -1.09 8.44 -14.12
N LYS A 175 0.07 8.85 -14.63
CA LYS A 175 0.16 9.64 -15.87
C LYS A 175 -0.42 8.92 -17.09
N ARG A 176 -0.27 7.59 -17.19
CA ARG A 176 -0.85 6.76 -18.27
C ARG A 176 -2.38 6.81 -18.33
N VAL A 177 -3.04 7.13 -17.22
CA VAL A 177 -4.50 7.28 -17.15
C VAL A 177 -4.96 8.74 -17.17
N GLY A 178 -4.02 9.68 -17.35
CA GLY A 178 -4.28 11.11 -17.42
C GLY A 178 -4.43 11.76 -16.04
N ILE A 179 -3.86 11.16 -14.99
CA ILE A 179 -3.86 11.71 -13.63
C ILE A 179 -2.48 12.25 -13.30
N LYS A 180 -2.42 13.51 -12.85
CA LYS A 180 -1.23 14.12 -12.27
C LYS A 180 -1.19 13.83 -10.78
N MET A 181 -0.09 13.24 -10.33
CA MET A 181 0.16 13.03 -8.90
C MET A 181 0.55 14.38 -8.26
N LEU A 182 -0.26 14.84 -7.29
CA LEU A 182 -0.01 16.12 -6.60
C LEU A 182 1.07 15.98 -5.54
N SER A 183 0.98 14.93 -4.73
CA SER A 183 1.92 14.59 -3.68
C SER A 183 1.81 13.10 -3.37
N VAL A 184 2.85 12.55 -2.74
CA VAL A 184 2.91 11.17 -2.26
C VAL A 184 3.17 11.18 -0.76
N THR A 185 2.50 10.30 -0.03
CA THR A 185 2.71 10.13 1.41
C THR A 185 3.00 8.67 1.75
N SER A 186 3.71 8.44 2.85
CA SER A 186 3.88 7.09 3.38
C SER A 186 2.54 6.56 3.88
N ASN A 187 2.17 5.35 3.45
CA ASN A 187 0.95 4.70 3.95
C ASN A 187 0.97 4.56 5.46
N ALA A 188 2.12 4.21 6.07
CA ALA A 188 2.26 4.10 7.52
C ALA A 188 1.80 5.37 8.27
N ILE A 189 2.11 6.55 7.71
CA ILE A 189 1.71 7.84 8.30
C ILE A 189 0.27 8.16 7.94
N ALA A 190 -0.12 7.98 6.69
CA ALA A 190 -1.46 8.30 6.22
C ALA A 190 -2.53 7.49 6.98
N THR A 191 -2.34 6.17 7.10
CA THR A 191 -3.28 5.27 7.78
C THR A 191 -3.55 5.70 9.21
N ALA A 192 -2.52 6.15 9.93
CA ALA A 192 -2.65 6.61 11.32
C ALA A 192 -3.57 7.82 11.47
N GLU A 193 -3.71 8.68 10.45
CA GLU A 193 -4.61 9.83 10.48
C GLU A 193 -6.08 9.42 10.47
N ALA A 194 -6.43 8.28 9.87
CA ALA A 194 -7.80 7.82 9.77
C ALA A 194 -8.27 6.96 10.96
N VAL A 195 -7.34 6.35 11.70
CA VAL A 195 -7.67 5.30 12.70
C VAL A 195 -7.34 5.65 14.15
N LEU A 196 -6.49 6.64 14.38
CA LEU A 196 -6.06 7.04 15.72
C LEU A 196 -6.85 8.21 16.26
N LEU A 197 -7.18 8.17 17.54
CA LEU A 197 -7.68 9.29 18.32
C LEU A 197 -6.52 10.17 18.83
N PRO A 198 -6.76 11.46 19.12
CA PRO A 198 -5.72 12.35 19.66
C PRO A 198 -5.05 11.83 20.94
N ASP A 199 -5.82 11.24 21.86
CA ASP A 199 -5.29 10.71 23.13
C ASP A 199 -4.37 9.51 22.90
N GLU A 200 -4.65 8.68 21.90
CA GLU A 200 -3.79 7.54 21.55
C GLU A 200 -2.43 8.02 21.01
N LYS A 201 -2.45 9.07 20.17
CA LYS A 201 -1.21 9.69 19.66
C LYS A 201 -0.41 10.36 20.78
N GLU A 202 -1.06 10.94 21.79
CA GLU A 202 -0.39 11.60 22.93
C GLU A 202 0.23 10.58 23.89
N GLU A 203 -0.54 9.61 24.39
CA GLU A 203 -0.10 8.66 25.42
C GLU A 203 0.70 7.49 24.86
N GLY A 204 0.62 7.25 23.55
CA GLY A 204 1.47 6.35 22.80
C GLY A 204 0.74 5.10 22.29
N VAL A 205 0.95 4.82 21.00
CA VAL A 205 0.27 3.74 20.26
C VAL A 205 1.10 3.33 19.05
N ALA A 206 1.04 2.05 18.68
CA ALA A 206 1.54 1.57 17.39
C ALA A 206 0.36 1.25 16.47
N VAL A 207 0.34 1.84 15.27
CA VAL A 207 -0.57 1.47 14.19
C VAL A 207 0.10 0.42 13.32
N VAL A 208 -0.62 -0.66 13.05
CA VAL A 208 -0.15 -1.78 12.24
C VAL A 208 -1.17 -2.07 11.14
N ASP A 209 -0.84 -1.69 9.92
CA ASP A 209 -1.65 -1.97 8.72
C ASP A 209 -1.16 -3.25 8.04
N ILE A 210 -1.96 -4.30 8.12
CA ILE A 210 -1.61 -5.60 7.54
C ILE A 210 -2.29 -5.72 6.18
N GLY A 211 -1.57 -5.28 5.16
CA GLY A 211 -1.99 -5.31 3.77
C GLY A 211 -1.81 -6.67 3.08
N GLY A 212 -1.95 -6.66 1.76
CA GLY A 212 -1.79 -7.84 0.92
C GLY A 212 -0.34 -8.31 0.81
N GLY A 213 0.60 -7.40 0.54
CA GLY A 213 2.02 -7.75 0.30
C GLY A 213 2.99 -7.26 1.36
N VAL A 214 2.54 -6.33 2.21
CA VAL A 214 3.34 -5.61 3.18
C VAL A 214 2.55 -5.43 4.47
N THR A 215 3.27 -5.21 5.57
CA THR A 215 2.73 -4.76 6.85
C THR A 215 3.42 -3.47 7.23
N ASP A 216 2.68 -2.37 7.33
CA ASP A 216 3.20 -1.07 7.73
C ASP A 216 3.06 -0.88 9.24
N VAL A 217 4.08 -0.31 9.86
CA VAL A 217 4.12 0.02 11.29
C VAL A 217 4.41 1.51 11.44
N ALA A 218 3.60 2.20 12.23
CA ALA A 218 3.86 3.57 12.66
C ALA A 218 3.71 3.69 14.18
N VAL A 219 4.70 4.27 14.84
CA VAL A 219 4.68 4.48 16.29
C VAL A 219 4.49 5.96 16.58
N TYR A 220 3.47 6.28 17.36
CA TYR A 220 3.18 7.63 17.84
C TYR A 220 3.42 7.72 19.34
N TYR A 221 3.95 8.87 19.79
CA TYR A 221 4.06 9.22 21.20
C TYR A 221 4.23 10.73 21.36
N ARG A 222 3.46 11.35 22.27
CA ARG A 222 3.35 12.81 22.47
C ARG A 222 2.96 13.57 21.19
N ASN A 223 1.98 13.03 20.46
CA ASN A 223 1.44 13.60 19.22
C ASN A 223 2.46 13.73 18.07
N VAL A 224 3.53 12.94 18.10
CA VAL A 224 4.58 12.92 17.08
C VAL A 224 4.77 11.50 16.57
N VAL A 225 4.91 11.33 15.25
CA VAL A 225 5.37 10.06 14.67
C VAL A 225 6.85 9.86 15.01
N ARG A 226 7.11 8.85 15.85
CA ARG A 226 8.43 8.55 16.40
C ARG A 226 9.20 7.55 15.55
N TYR A 227 8.49 6.69 14.84
CA TYR A 227 9.07 5.64 14.04
C TYR A 227 8.08 5.18 12.97
N ILE A 228 8.59 4.84 11.79
CA ILE A 228 7.85 4.07 10.80
C ILE A 228 8.74 2.98 10.22
N ALA A 229 8.13 1.86 9.85
CA ALA A 229 8.77 0.79 9.11
C ALA A 229 7.75 0.05 8.23
N THR A 230 8.24 -0.59 7.18
CA THR A 230 7.44 -1.49 6.34
C THR A 230 8.09 -2.86 6.28
N ILE A 231 7.35 -3.87 6.72
CA ILE A 231 7.75 -5.28 6.65
C ILE A 231 7.24 -5.83 5.31
N PRO A 232 8.09 -6.43 4.44
CA PRO A 232 7.68 -6.97 3.14
C PRO A 232 6.97 -8.33 3.25
N MET A 233 6.00 -8.42 4.16
CA MET A 233 5.18 -9.59 4.44
C MET A 233 3.76 -9.15 4.81
N GLY A 234 2.76 -9.72 4.15
CA GLY A 234 1.35 -9.49 4.43
C GLY A 234 0.51 -10.73 4.13
N ALA A 235 -0.79 -10.54 3.86
CA ALA A 235 -1.74 -11.64 3.61
C ALA A 235 -1.35 -12.60 2.47
N THR A 236 -0.54 -12.17 1.49
CA THR A 236 -0.06 -13.01 0.39
C THR A 236 0.91 -14.09 0.87
N ALA A 237 1.61 -13.87 1.98
CA ALA A 237 2.42 -14.92 2.61
C ALA A 237 1.52 -16.02 3.19
N ILE A 238 0.44 -15.63 3.88
CA ILE A 238 -0.58 -16.57 4.40
C ILE A 238 -1.20 -17.36 3.25
N ASN A 239 -1.54 -16.70 2.14
CA ASN A 239 -2.09 -17.36 0.95
C ASN A 239 -1.13 -18.41 0.37
N ARG A 240 0.17 -18.11 0.30
CA ARG A 240 1.19 -19.06 -0.14
C ARG A 240 1.25 -20.30 0.75
N ASP A 241 1.12 -20.13 2.06
CA ASP A 241 1.14 -21.25 2.99
C ASP A 241 -0.14 -22.10 2.89
N ILE A 242 -1.32 -21.48 2.75
CA ILE A 242 -2.59 -22.20 2.49
C ILE A 242 -2.50 -23.03 1.20
N ARG A 243 -1.84 -22.49 0.16
CA ARG A 243 -1.66 -23.21 -1.13
C ARG A 243 -0.88 -24.52 -0.96
N THR A 244 0.01 -24.62 0.02
CA THR A 244 0.77 -25.86 0.31
C THR A 244 -0.14 -27.01 0.76
N MET A 245 -1.36 -26.71 1.23
CA MET A 245 -2.40 -27.69 1.53
C MET A 245 -3.05 -28.30 0.29
N SER A 246 -2.48 -28.06 -0.91
CA SER A 246 -3.01 -28.46 -2.22
C SER A 246 -4.31 -27.77 -2.60
N VAL A 247 -4.56 -26.56 -2.07
CA VAL A 247 -5.69 -25.72 -2.45
C VAL A 247 -5.36 -25.00 -3.77
N PRO A 248 -6.22 -25.07 -4.81
CA PRO A 248 -6.03 -24.30 -6.03
C PRO A 248 -6.02 -22.79 -5.77
N GLU A 249 -5.12 -22.04 -6.41
CA GLU A 249 -4.94 -20.58 -6.24
C GLU A 249 -6.27 -19.80 -6.22
N LYS A 250 -7.15 -20.08 -7.19
CA LYS A 250 -8.47 -19.45 -7.32
C LYS A 250 -9.39 -19.59 -6.09
N HIS A 251 -9.10 -20.52 -5.18
CA HIS A 251 -9.89 -20.77 -3.98
C HIS A 251 -9.21 -20.25 -2.71
N VAL A 252 -7.90 -20.01 -2.71
CA VAL A 252 -7.10 -19.69 -1.51
C VAL A 252 -7.67 -18.49 -0.76
N GLU A 253 -7.82 -17.34 -1.43
CA GLU A 253 -8.30 -16.12 -0.78
C GLU A 253 -9.71 -16.30 -0.23
N SER A 254 -10.62 -16.91 -1.01
CA SER A 254 -11.99 -17.16 -0.58
C SER A 254 -12.08 -18.14 0.60
N LEU A 255 -11.15 -19.09 0.67
CA LEU A 255 -11.04 -20.06 1.76
C LEU A 255 -10.61 -19.37 3.05
N LYS A 256 -9.57 -18.54 2.97
CA LYS A 256 -9.06 -17.72 4.07
C LYS A 256 -10.13 -16.77 4.59
N GLN A 257 -10.80 -16.01 3.72
CA GLN A 257 -11.81 -15.03 4.11
C GLN A 257 -13.04 -15.66 4.77
N LYS A 258 -13.50 -16.82 4.28
CA LYS A 258 -14.73 -17.47 4.78
C LYS A 258 -14.51 -18.33 6.03
N TYR A 259 -13.36 -18.96 6.15
CA TYR A 259 -13.13 -20.02 7.14
C TYR A 259 -11.82 -19.88 7.91
N GLY A 260 -10.98 -18.90 7.58
CA GLY A 260 -9.73 -18.67 8.28
C GLY A 260 -9.94 -18.18 9.71
N SER A 261 -9.05 -18.61 10.58
CA SER A 261 -8.86 -18.09 11.94
C SER A 261 -7.36 -18.01 12.19
N ALA A 262 -6.93 -16.94 12.85
CA ALA A 262 -5.54 -16.72 13.20
C ALA A 262 -5.11 -17.48 14.46
N VAL A 263 -6.05 -18.05 15.23
CA VAL A 263 -5.76 -18.86 16.42
C VAL A 263 -6.37 -20.24 16.23
N ALA A 264 -5.54 -21.25 15.97
CA ALA A 264 -6.02 -22.59 15.67
C ALA A 264 -6.82 -23.18 16.82
N GLU A 265 -6.43 -22.89 18.06
CA GLU A 265 -7.14 -23.33 19.27
C GLU A 265 -8.63 -22.96 19.27
N LEU A 266 -8.99 -21.81 18.70
CA LEU A 266 -10.35 -21.30 18.64
C LEU A 266 -11.12 -21.77 17.39
N ALA A 267 -10.45 -22.47 16.47
CA ALA A 267 -11.06 -23.01 15.27
C ALA A 267 -11.78 -24.34 15.58
N PRO A 268 -12.95 -24.60 14.95
CA PRO A 268 -13.69 -25.85 15.17
C PRO A 268 -12.86 -27.09 14.84
N GLU A 269 -12.80 -28.03 15.79
CA GLU A 269 -11.95 -29.23 15.68
C GLU A 269 -12.45 -30.24 14.65
N ASP A 270 -13.77 -30.42 14.52
CA ASP A 270 -14.37 -31.47 13.68
C ASP A 270 -15.04 -30.96 12.39
N LYS A 271 -14.88 -29.67 12.05
CA LYS A 271 -15.54 -29.10 10.87
C LYS A 271 -14.68 -29.26 9.62
N LEU A 272 -15.20 -30.01 8.66
CA LEU A 272 -14.59 -30.18 7.33
C LEU A 272 -15.24 -29.25 6.31
N ILE A 273 -14.43 -28.78 5.36
CA ILE A 273 -14.88 -28.04 4.19
C ILE A 273 -14.37 -28.71 2.92
N ARG A 274 -15.27 -28.91 1.95
CA ARG A 274 -14.94 -29.46 0.63
C ARG A 274 -14.41 -28.34 -0.26
N VAL A 275 -13.16 -28.45 -0.70
CA VAL A 275 -12.55 -27.56 -1.69
C VAL A 275 -12.43 -28.30 -3.00
N ASN A 276 -13.03 -27.75 -4.06
CA ASN A 276 -12.96 -28.35 -5.38
C ASN A 276 -11.54 -28.20 -5.97
N GLY A 277 -11.00 -29.30 -6.50
CA GLY A 277 -9.75 -29.29 -7.25
C GLY A 277 -9.91 -28.76 -8.68
N ARG A 278 -8.96 -29.04 -9.57
CA ARG A 278 -9.12 -28.73 -11.01
C ARG A 278 -10.15 -29.67 -11.63
N THR A 279 -10.23 -30.90 -11.14
CA THR A 279 -11.24 -31.89 -11.49
C THR A 279 -12.10 -32.28 -10.27
N ALA A 280 -13.30 -32.84 -10.50
CA ALA A 280 -14.18 -33.29 -9.41
C ALA A 280 -13.54 -34.40 -8.54
N ARG A 281 -12.62 -35.18 -9.10
CA ARG A 281 -11.85 -36.22 -8.40
C ARG A 281 -10.75 -35.65 -7.49
N GLU A 282 -10.32 -34.42 -7.75
CA GLU A 282 -9.32 -33.70 -6.94
C GLU A 282 -9.94 -32.87 -5.82
N ALA A 283 -11.26 -32.94 -5.64
CA ALA A 283 -11.91 -32.25 -4.53
C ALA A 283 -11.43 -32.85 -3.20
N LYS A 284 -11.04 -31.98 -2.27
CA LYS A 284 -10.37 -32.32 -1.01
C LYS A 284 -11.16 -31.78 0.16
N ASP A 285 -11.27 -32.59 1.20
CA ASP A 285 -11.83 -32.15 2.48
C ASP A 285 -10.69 -31.59 3.35
N ILE A 286 -10.88 -30.35 3.81
CA ILE A 286 -9.93 -29.64 4.66
C ILE A 286 -10.57 -29.43 6.02
N LEU A 287 -9.88 -29.84 7.07
CA LEU A 287 -10.29 -29.56 8.44
C LEU A 287 -10.02 -28.09 8.76
N LEU A 288 -11.00 -27.38 9.33
CA LEU A 288 -10.83 -25.97 9.69
C LEU A 288 -9.68 -25.75 10.66
N ARG A 289 -9.48 -26.68 11.60
CA ARG A 289 -8.33 -26.66 12.50
C ARG A 289 -7.00 -26.64 11.76
N ASN A 290 -6.85 -27.47 10.71
CA ASN A 290 -5.62 -27.51 9.91
C ASN A 290 -5.41 -26.23 9.11
N LEU A 291 -6.48 -25.64 8.57
CA LEU A 291 -6.41 -24.34 7.89
C LEU A 291 -5.94 -23.26 8.87
N ALA A 292 -6.53 -23.22 10.07
CA ALA A 292 -6.17 -22.26 11.10
C ALA A 292 -4.73 -22.46 11.59
N THR A 293 -4.23 -23.69 11.73
CA THR A 293 -2.81 -23.95 12.08
C THR A 293 -1.83 -23.36 11.05
N VAL A 294 -2.14 -23.46 9.76
CA VAL A 294 -1.30 -22.88 8.70
C VAL A 294 -1.36 -21.35 8.74
N ILE A 295 -2.54 -20.77 8.98
CA ILE A 295 -2.72 -19.32 9.09
C ILE A 295 -2.00 -18.77 10.33
N GLU A 296 -2.21 -19.39 11.50
CA GLU A 296 -1.62 -19.01 12.79
C GLU A 296 -0.09 -18.98 12.71
N ALA A 297 0.54 -19.98 12.10
CA ALA A 297 2.00 -20.03 11.96
C ALA A 297 2.53 -18.78 11.22
N ARG A 298 1.93 -18.40 10.08
CA ARG A 298 2.37 -17.22 9.34
C ARG A 298 1.97 -15.90 10.00
N ALA A 299 0.79 -15.85 10.60
CA ALA A 299 0.35 -14.67 11.33
C ALA A 299 1.23 -14.40 12.56
N THR A 300 1.73 -15.46 13.21
CA THR A 300 2.72 -15.38 14.30
C THR A 300 4.01 -14.75 13.80
N ASP A 301 4.58 -15.21 12.67
CA ASP A 301 5.77 -14.58 12.08
C ASP A 301 5.55 -13.07 11.84
N ILE A 302 4.40 -12.68 11.27
CA ILE A 302 4.07 -11.26 11.04
C ILE A 302 4.02 -10.48 12.36
N ALA A 303 3.34 -11.01 13.38
CA ALA A 303 3.25 -10.37 14.69
C ALA A 303 4.61 -10.25 15.39
N GLU A 304 5.48 -11.26 15.25
CA GLU A 304 6.84 -11.23 15.78
C GLU A 304 7.71 -10.17 15.08
N PHE A 305 7.62 -10.04 13.76
CA PHE A 305 8.30 -8.97 13.03
C PHE A 305 7.79 -7.58 13.47
N VAL A 306 6.48 -7.41 13.61
CA VAL A 306 5.90 -6.15 14.11
C VAL A 306 6.41 -5.83 15.53
N LEU A 307 6.44 -6.83 16.42
CA LEU A 307 6.98 -6.66 17.77
C LEU A 307 8.46 -6.25 17.74
N GLN A 308 9.23 -6.81 16.82
CA GLN A 308 10.64 -6.45 16.64
C GLN A 308 10.79 -4.99 16.20
N GLU A 309 10.04 -4.53 15.20
CA GLU A 309 10.03 -3.12 14.77
C GLU A 309 9.63 -2.17 15.91
N ILE A 310 8.63 -2.55 16.72
CA ILE A 310 8.22 -1.77 17.90
C ILE A 310 9.35 -1.72 18.96
N LYS A 311 10.09 -2.81 19.17
CA LYS A 311 11.26 -2.81 20.06
C LYS A 311 12.38 -1.91 19.52
N ASP A 312 12.68 -2.03 18.23
CA ASP A 312 13.75 -1.28 17.56
C ASP A 312 13.45 0.21 17.48
N SER A 313 12.17 0.60 17.50
CA SER A 313 11.76 2.00 17.65
C SER A 313 12.24 2.63 18.97
N GLY A 314 12.45 1.82 20.02
CA GLY A 314 12.76 2.28 21.38
C GLY A 314 11.56 2.78 22.18
N TYR A 315 10.32 2.55 21.70
CA TYR A 315 9.10 3.05 22.35
C TYR A 315 8.21 1.96 22.96
N ILE A 316 8.58 0.67 22.92
CA ILE A 316 7.74 -0.42 23.43
C ILE A 316 7.18 -0.18 24.85
N GLY A 317 7.98 0.41 25.75
CA GLY A 317 7.55 0.74 27.12
C GLY A 317 6.76 2.05 27.28
N LYS A 318 6.38 2.69 26.17
CA LYS A 318 5.69 4.00 26.10
C LYS A 318 4.37 3.95 25.33
N LEU A 319 3.90 2.76 24.94
CA LEU A 319 2.68 2.61 24.15
C LEU A 319 1.50 2.27 25.06
N ALA A 320 0.98 3.27 25.79
CA ALA A 320 -0.09 3.07 26.76
C ALA A 320 -1.37 2.50 26.14
N TYR A 321 -1.65 2.79 24.87
CA TYR A 321 -2.80 2.26 24.13
C TYR A 321 -2.49 0.99 23.33
N GLY A 322 -1.27 0.46 23.43
CA GLY A 322 -0.88 -0.78 22.76
C GLY A 322 -0.84 -0.66 21.24
N ILE A 323 -1.52 -1.58 20.54
CA ILE A 323 -1.51 -1.72 19.09
C ILE A 323 -2.91 -1.50 18.51
N VAL A 324 -2.98 -0.71 17.44
CA VAL A 324 -4.16 -0.56 16.59
C VAL A 324 -3.93 -1.30 15.28
N LEU A 325 -4.64 -2.40 15.08
CA LEU A 325 -4.64 -3.18 13.84
C LEU A 325 -5.62 -2.59 12.82
N THR A 326 -5.19 -2.50 11.56
CA THR A 326 -6.05 -2.10 10.45
C THR A 326 -5.61 -2.77 9.14
N GLY A 327 -6.18 -2.36 8.02
CA GLY A 327 -5.94 -2.95 6.72
C GLY A 327 -6.82 -4.17 6.44
N GLY A 328 -6.75 -4.67 5.20
CA GLY A 328 -7.61 -5.75 4.74
C GLY A 328 -7.48 -7.04 5.55
N SER A 329 -6.28 -7.33 6.08
CA SER A 329 -6.05 -8.55 6.87
C SER A 329 -6.53 -8.44 8.32
N ALA A 330 -6.79 -7.23 8.84
CA ALA A 330 -7.35 -7.06 10.19
C ALA A 330 -8.75 -7.70 10.34
N LYS A 331 -9.41 -8.00 9.22
CA LYS A 331 -10.69 -8.75 9.17
C LYS A 331 -10.53 -10.26 9.37
N LEU A 332 -9.30 -10.78 9.37
CA LEU A 332 -9.05 -12.19 9.64
C LEU A 332 -9.47 -12.49 11.09
N LYS A 333 -10.34 -13.49 11.24
CA LYS A 333 -10.89 -13.87 12.54
C LYS A 333 -9.77 -14.20 13.54
N ASP A 334 -9.91 -13.72 14.77
CA ASP A 334 -9.01 -13.99 15.90
C ASP A 334 -7.57 -13.41 15.72
N LEU A 335 -7.34 -12.51 14.75
CA LEU A 335 -6.01 -11.92 14.52
C LEU A 335 -5.57 -10.98 15.65
N ASP A 336 -6.49 -10.22 16.21
CA ASP A 336 -6.26 -9.37 17.39
C ASP A 336 -5.84 -10.19 18.61
N GLU A 337 -6.50 -11.34 18.84
CA GLU A 337 -6.13 -12.29 19.90
C GLU A 337 -4.73 -12.86 19.69
N LEU A 338 -4.37 -13.23 18.45
CA LEU A 338 -3.01 -13.67 18.14
C LEU A 338 -1.98 -12.57 18.45
N PHE A 339 -2.23 -11.32 18.03
CA PHE A 339 -1.34 -10.21 18.33
C PHE A 339 -1.21 -9.96 19.84
N ARG A 340 -2.31 -10.06 20.61
CA ARG A 340 -2.27 -9.98 22.08
C ARG A 340 -1.36 -11.05 22.67
N ARG A 341 -1.48 -12.31 22.21
CA ARG A 341 -0.66 -13.44 22.70
C ARG A 341 0.83 -13.27 22.39
N VAL A 342 1.16 -12.82 21.18
CA VAL A 342 2.55 -12.69 20.73
C VAL A 342 3.23 -11.45 21.32
N THR A 343 2.53 -10.32 21.34
CA THR A 343 3.13 -9.02 21.73
C THR A 343 3.03 -8.75 23.22
N GLY A 344 2.06 -9.35 23.91
CA GLY A 344 1.74 -9.03 25.31
C GLY A 344 1.16 -7.63 25.51
N MET A 345 0.74 -6.96 24.43
CA MET A 345 0.17 -5.61 24.44
C MET A 345 -1.34 -5.67 24.26
N ASP A 346 -2.06 -4.62 24.66
CA ASP A 346 -3.45 -4.43 24.28
C ASP A 346 -3.56 -4.22 22.78
N VAL A 347 -4.62 -4.77 22.17
CA VAL A 347 -4.83 -4.72 20.72
C VAL A 347 -6.29 -4.42 20.43
N ARG A 348 -6.53 -3.45 19.54
CA ARG A 348 -7.85 -3.21 18.96
C ARG A 348 -7.79 -3.17 17.44
N VAL A 349 -8.89 -3.50 16.77
CA VAL A 349 -9.06 -3.32 15.33
C VAL A 349 -9.73 -1.98 15.06
N ALA A 350 -9.30 -1.27 14.03
CA ALA A 350 -9.82 0.04 13.67
C ALA A 350 -10.13 0.17 12.18
N SER A 351 -11.19 0.91 11.90
CA SER A 351 -11.57 1.40 10.58
C SER A 351 -11.36 2.90 10.47
N ALA A 352 -11.54 3.46 9.28
CA ALA A 352 -11.45 4.90 9.06
C ALA A 352 -12.65 5.65 9.65
N GLU A 353 -12.57 5.96 10.95
CA GLU A 353 -13.63 6.66 11.67
C GLU A 353 -13.19 8.04 12.19
N THR A 354 -11.88 8.34 12.18
CA THR A 354 -11.33 9.61 12.64
C THR A 354 -11.16 10.60 11.48
N GLY A 355 -11.43 11.88 11.75
CA GLY A 355 -11.15 12.97 10.80
C GLY A 355 -12.17 13.16 9.68
N ILE A 356 -13.16 12.27 9.58
CA ILE A 356 -14.25 12.35 8.58
C ILE A 356 -15.58 12.73 9.23
N ALA A 357 -16.55 13.16 8.42
CA ALA A 357 -17.90 13.44 8.88
C ALA A 357 -18.66 12.16 9.29
N GLU A 358 -19.66 12.29 10.16
CA GLU A 358 -20.37 11.14 10.76
C GLU A 358 -21.09 10.29 9.71
N GLU A 359 -21.72 10.94 8.72
CA GLU A 359 -22.40 10.33 7.57
C GLU A 359 -21.46 9.52 6.67
N SER A 360 -20.14 9.75 6.77
CA SER A 360 -19.13 9.05 5.97
C SER A 360 -18.62 7.78 6.64
N LYS A 361 -18.84 7.63 7.95
CA LYS A 361 -18.31 6.49 8.73
C LYS A 361 -18.79 5.14 8.19
N GLU A 362 -20.07 5.02 7.83
CA GLU A 362 -20.60 3.75 7.28
C GLU A 362 -19.89 3.35 5.97
N LYS A 363 -19.59 4.31 5.09
CA LYS A 363 -18.88 4.05 3.84
C LYS A 363 -17.40 3.70 4.05
N ALA A 364 -16.79 4.23 5.11
CA ALA A 364 -15.39 4.06 5.47
C ALA A 364 -15.14 2.96 6.52
N ALA A 365 -16.19 2.26 6.95
CA ALA A 365 -16.15 1.30 8.04
C ALA A 365 -15.34 0.02 7.77
N ASP A 366 -14.90 -0.23 6.53
CA ASP A 366 -13.99 -1.34 6.23
C ASP A 366 -12.53 -0.95 6.57
N PRO A 367 -11.83 -1.68 7.46
CA PRO A 367 -10.41 -1.44 7.74
C PRO A 367 -9.51 -1.43 6.49
N ALA A 368 -9.93 -2.10 5.41
CA ALA A 368 -9.22 -2.08 4.13
C ALA A 368 -9.19 -0.70 3.44
N TYR A 369 -10.02 0.25 3.88
CA TYR A 369 -10.07 1.61 3.34
C TYR A 369 -9.34 2.65 4.20
N ALA A 370 -8.81 2.24 5.35
CA ALA A 370 -8.14 3.13 6.31
C ALA A 370 -7.05 4.00 5.65
N THR A 371 -6.19 3.37 4.85
CA THR A 371 -5.07 4.00 4.16
C THR A 371 -5.56 5.01 3.11
N ALA A 372 -6.54 4.63 2.29
CA ALA A 372 -7.11 5.52 1.28
C ALA A 372 -7.76 6.76 1.90
N VAL A 373 -8.50 6.60 3.01
CA VAL A 373 -9.08 7.72 3.76
C VAL A 373 -8.00 8.57 4.43
N GLY A 374 -6.94 7.95 4.96
CA GLY A 374 -5.78 8.64 5.51
C GLY A 374 -5.07 9.54 4.50
N ILE A 375 -4.87 9.05 3.28
CA ILE A 375 -4.31 9.83 2.17
C ILE A 375 -5.24 10.98 1.81
N LEU A 376 -6.55 10.76 1.86
CA LEU A 376 -7.56 11.77 1.57
C LEU A 376 -7.53 12.91 2.61
N LEU A 377 -7.43 12.58 3.90
CA LEU A 377 -7.28 13.54 4.99
C LEU A 377 -6.01 14.39 4.81
N LYS A 378 -4.87 13.73 4.56
CA LYS A 378 -3.58 14.39 4.26
C LYS A 378 -3.65 15.27 3.01
N GLY A 379 -4.37 14.84 1.98
CA GLY A 379 -4.57 15.60 0.75
C GLY A 379 -5.41 16.85 0.99
N ALA A 380 -6.47 16.75 1.81
CA ALA A 380 -7.35 17.85 2.14
C ALA A 380 -6.65 18.99 2.92
N GLU A 381 -5.58 18.69 3.67
CA GLU A 381 -4.70 19.69 4.30
C GLU A 381 -3.85 20.46 3.27
N GLN A 382 -3.53 19.84 2.13
CA GLN A 382 -2.69 20.42 1.09
C GLN A 382 -3.49 21.21 0.04
N GLY A 383 -4.72 20.78 -0.26
CA GLY A 383 -5.62 21.50 -1.17
C GLY A 383 -6.59 20.60 -1.94
N ALA A 384 -7.51 21.25 -2.65
CA ALA A 384 -8.46 20.56 -3.54
C ALA A 384 -7.80 20.17 -4.87
N CYS A 385 -8.23 19.06 -5.45
CA CYS A 385 -7.81 18.59 -6.76
C CYS A 385 -8.58 19.30 -7.87
N ALA A 386 -7.92 19.57 -8.99
CA ALA A 386 -8.61 20.01 -10.20
C ALA A 386 -9.50 18.88 -10.76
N PHE A 387 -10.72 19.22 -11.16
CA PHE A 387 -11.67 18.33 -11.83
C PHE A 387 -12.40 19.06 -12.96
N VAL A 388 -12.97 18.28 -13.88
CA VAL A 388 -13.85 18.80 -14.93
C VAL A 388 -15.21 18.15 -14.78
N GLU A 389 -16.28 18.94 -14.66
CA GLU A 389 -17.64 18.40 -14.69
C GLU A 389 -17.89 17.71 -16.04
N ARG A 390 -18.40 16.48 -16.03
CA ARG A 390 -18.85 15.86 -17.29
C ARG A 390 -20.18 16.52 -17.66
N PRO A 391 -20.31 17.15 -18.85
CA PRO A 391 -21.61 17.58 -19.32
C PRO A 391 -22.51 16.35 -19.39
N VAL A 392 -23.65 16.38 -18.71
CA VAL A 392 -24.69 15.37 -18.91
C VAL A 392 -25.04 15.41 -20.40
N ALA A 393 -24.71 14.36 -21.14
CA ALA A 393 -25.15 14.25 -22.51
C ALA A 393 -26.69 14.33 -22.48
N ARG A 394 -27.25 15.41 -23.02
CA ARG A 394 -28.71 15.51 -23.19
C ARG A 394 -29.14 14.25 -23.94
N PRO A 395 -30.20 13.55 -23.50
CA PRO A 395 -30.77 12.48 -24.30
C PRO A 395 -30.98 13.05 -25.70
N ALA A 396 -30.39 12.42 -26.71
CA ALA A 396 -30.60 12.83 -28.08
C ALA A 396 -32.11 12.91 -28.30
N GLU A 397 -32.63 14.09 -28.60
CA GLU A 397 -34.01 14.24 -29.06
C GLU A 397 -34.15 13.27 -30.23
N GLN A 398 -35.05 12.30 -30.09
CA GLN A 398 -35.38 11.37 -31.15
C GLN A 398 -35.82 12.21 -32.35
N GLN A 399 -34.94 12.39 -33.32
CA GLN A 399 -35.34 12.92 -34.62
C GLN A 399 -36.35 11.94 -35.18
N GLY A 400 -37.59 12.40 -35.28
CA GLY A 400 -38.71 11.62 -35.80
C GLY A 400 -38.34 10.96 -37.12
N PHE A 401 -38.61 9.67 -37.22
CA PHE A 401 -38.42 8.87 -38.41
C PHE A 401 -39.06 9.57 -39.63
N ARG A 402 -38.25 9.92 -40.64
CA ARG A 402 -38.72 10.44 -41.91
C ARG A 402 -38.54 9.35 -42.97
N PRO A 403 -39.62 8.79 -43.54
CA PRO A 403 -39.50 7.71 -44.51
C PRO A 403 -38.79 8.20 -45.79
N PRO A 404 -37.96 7.35 -46.44
CA PRO A 404 -37.26 7.74 -47.66
C PRO A 404 -38.22 7.93 -48.83
N GLN A 405 -37.98 8.94 -49.66
CA GLN A 405 -38.66 9.12 -50.95
C GLN A 405 -38.15 8.10 -52.00
N PRO A 406 -39.01 7.62 -52.91
CA PRO A 406 -38.63 6.63 -53.91
C PRO A 406 -37.71 7.22 -54.99
N GLN A 407 -36.57 6.56 -55.23
CA GLN A 407 -35.68 6.87 -56.36
C GLN A 407 -36.13 6.14 -57.64
N PRO A 408 -35.95 6.74 -58.83
CA PRO A 408 -36.36 6.13 -60.09
C PRO A 408 -35.47 4.94 -60.49
N ALA A 409 -36.09 3.93 -61.08
CA ALA A 409 -35.49 2.64 -61.41
C ALA A 409 -34.45 2.72 -62.57
N PRO A 410 -33.32 2.01 -62.48
CA PRO A 410 -32.38 1.88 -63.59
C PRO A 410 -32.81 0.80 -64.60
N GLU A 411 -32.55 1.06 -65.88
CA GLU A 411 -32.88 0.21 -67.04
C GLU A 411 -32.05 -1.10 -67.07
N PHE A 412 -32.70 -2.19 -67.43
CA PHE A 412 -32.11 -3.52 -67.60
C PHE A 412 -31.43 -3.67 -68.98
N ARG A 413 -30.19 -4.18 -69.02
CA ARG A 413 -29.61 -4.82 -70.21
C ARG A 413 -29.35 -6.30 -69.94
N HIS A 414 -29.85 -7.14 -70.85
CA HIS A 414 -29.74 -8.60 -70.86
C HIS A 414 -28.37 -9.08 -71.36
N THR A 415 -27.85 -10.18 -70.80
CA THR A 415 -27.16 -11.30 -71.51
C THR A 415 -26.99 -12.53 -70.56
N PRO A 416 -26.75 -13.76 -71.08
CA PRO A 416 -27.42 -15.00 -70.64
C PRO A 416 -26.65 -15.97 -69.70
N ARG A 417 -27.39 -17.04 -69.36
CA ARG A 417 -27.24 -18.13 -68.37
C ARG A 417 -26.12 -19.19 -68.59
N PHE A 418 -25.58 -19.66 -67.45
CA PHE A 418 -25.05 -20.98 -67.03
C PHE A 418 -23.86 -21.67 -67.72
N GLN A 419 -22.81 -21.96 -66.93
CA GLN A 419 -22.07 -23.26 -66.91
C GLN A 419 -21.65 -23.65 -65.47
N GLN A 420 -21.62 -24.97 -65.21
CA GLN A 420 -21.40 -25.66 -63.92
C GLN A 420 -19.96 -25.60 -63.38
N PRO A 421 -19.73 -25.82 -62.07
CA PRO A 421 -18.39 -25.84 -61.48
C PRO A 421 -17.66 -27.19 -61.68
N VAL A 422 -16.35 -27.12 -61.95
CA VAL A 422 -15.43 -28.25 -62.16
C VAL A 422 -14.53 -28.44 -60.93
N GLN A 423 -14.29 -29.70 -60.55
CA GLN A 423 -13.43 -30.15 -59.44
C GLN A 423 -11.93 -29.85 -59.68
N ALA A 424 -11.19 -29.61 -58.59
CA ALA A 424 -9.74 -29.41 -58.57
C ALA A 424 -8.97 -30.76 -58.46
N PRO A 425 -7.75 -30.87 -59.03
CA PRO A 425 -7.00 -32.13 -59.09
C PRO A 425 -6.11 -32.42 -57.86
N PRO A 426 -5.69 -33.69 -57.65
CA PRO A 426 -4.96 -34.14 -56.46
C PRO A 426 -3.43 -34.01 -56.57
N ALA A 427 -2.75 -33.92 -55.42
CA ALA A 427 -1.28 -33.91 -55.29
C ALA A 427 -0.71 -35.34 -55.07
N ALA A 428 0.48 -35.59 -55.62
CA ALA A 428 1.20 -36.87 -55.65
C ALA A 428 2.31 -36.97 -54.56
N PRO A 429 2.87 -38.18 -54.28
CA PRO A 429 3.46 -38.53 -52.98
C PRO A 429 5.00 -38.41 -52.91
N ALA A 430 5.53 -38.33 -51.69
CA ALA A 430 6.97 -38.47 -51.40
C ALA A 430 7.27 -39.85 -50.81
N ALA A 431 8.36 -40.46 -51.28
CA ALA A 431 8.85 -41.80 -50.94
C ALA A 431 9.86 -41.79 -49.79
N GLU A 432 9.98 -42.94 -49.13
CA GLU A 432 10.89 -43.31 -48.03
C GLU A 432 12.34 -43.52 -48.50
N GLU A 433 13.32 -43.31 -47.60
CA GLU A 433 14.52 -44.16 -47.47
C GLU A 433 15.19 -43.97 -46.08
N ALA A 434 16.08 -44.91 -45.73
CA ALA A 434 16.18 -45.61 -44.45
C ALA A 434 17.32 -45.18 -43.48
N GLU A 435 17.41 -45.95 -42.39
CA GLU A 435 18.28 -45.96 -41.20
C GLU A 435 19.80 -45.84 -41.42
N GLU A 436 20.54 -45.30 -40.43
CA GLU A 436 21.58 -46.04 -39.67
C GLU A 436 22.16 -45.24 -38.46
N ASP A 437 22.17 -45.92 -37.31
CA ASP A 437 23.12 -45.96 -36.18
C ASP A 437 23.88 -44.72 -35.65
N ALA A 438 23.78 -44.47 -34.33
CA ALA A 438 24.75 -44.97 -33.34
C ALA A 438 24.78 -44.15 -32.01
N ALA A 439 24.83 -44.93 -30.92
CA ALA A 439 25.56 -44.71 -29.68
C ALA A 439 25.08 -43.67 -28.63
N ALA A 440 25.01 -44.23 -27.41
CA ALA A 440 24.70 -43.62 -26.14
C ALA A 440 25.82 -42.72 -25.61
N GLU A 441 25.45 -41.77 -24.74
CA GLU A 441 26.11 -41.59 -23.44
C GLU A 441 25.14 -40.95 -22.44
N ARG A 442 25.10 -41.54 -21.25
CA ARG A 442 24.33 -41.10 -20.09
C ARG A 442 25.16 -40.07 -19.34
N GLU A 443 24.60 -38.92 -19.00
CA GLU A 443 25.13 -38.10 -17.90
C GLU A 443 24.11 -38.00 -16.77
N GLU A 444 24.65 -38.17 -15.56
CA GLU A 444 23.98 -38.40 -14.30
C GLU A 444 23.25 -37.15 -13.78
N ALA A 445 22.12 -37.38 -13.09
CA ALA A 445 21.45 -36.35 -12.32
C ALA A 445 22.28 -35.96 -11.09
N PRO A 446 22.46 -34.66 -10.77
CA PRO A 446 23.17 -34.27 -9.56
C PRO A 446 22.31 -34.53 -8.31
N VAL A 447 22.94 -35.20 -7.36
CA VAL A 447 22.47 -35.47 -6.00
C VAL A 447 22.25 -34.14 -5.25
N ILE A 448 21.06 -33.97 -4.67
CA ILE A 448 20.71 -32.82 -3.83
C ILE A 448 21.13 -33.11 -2.39
N GLU A 449 22.18 -32.45 -1.91
CA GLU A 449 22.53 -32.41 -0.49
C GLU A 449 21.60 -31.48 0.31
N PRO A 450 21.37 -31.75 1.61
CA PRO A 450 20.41 -31.01 2.42
C PRO A 450 20.91 -29.59 2.72
N LYS A 451 20.09 -28.59 2.38
CA LYS A 451 20.34 -27.16 2.64
C LYS A 451 20.49 -26.90 4.14
N ARG A 452 21.66 -26.40 4.52
CA ARG A 452 21.89 -25.70 5.81
C ARG A 452 20.86 -24.58 6.00
N LYS A 453 20.31 -24.47 7.21
CA LYS A 453 19.45 -23.36 7.64
C LYS A 453 20.16 -22.03 7.33
N ARG A 454 19.53 -21.23 6.47
CA ARG A 454 19.96 -19.85 6.16
C ARG A 454 19.45 -18.95 7.27
N ASP A 455 20.37 -18.46 8.08
CA ASP A 455 20.10 -17.52 9.16
C ASP A 455 20.02 -16.09 8.60
N TRP A 456 18.79 -15.63 8.39
CA TRP A 456 18.49 -14.31 7.81
C TRP A 456 18.85 -13.15 8.74
N GLY A 457 18.90 -13.37 10.06
CA GLY A 457 19.24 -12.33 11.03
C GLY A 457 20.63 -11.73 10.80
N SER A 458 21.62 -12.56 10.44
CA SER A 458 23.00 -12.09 10.22
C SER A 458 23.19 -11.26 8.93
N ILE A 459 22.29 -11.41 7.96
CA ILE A 459 22.38 -10.71 6.66
C ILE A 459 21.81 -9.29 6.80
N PHE A 460 20.68 -9.14 7.50
CA PHE A 460 20.11 -7.83 7.78
C PHE A 460 21.01 -7.00 8.69
N GLN A 461 21.57 -7.60 9.74
CA GLN A 461 22.45 -6.90 10.66
C GLN A 461 23.75 -6.42 9.99
N LYS A 462 24.36 -7.24 9.12
CA LYS A 462 25.54 -6.85 8.34
C LYS A 462 25.28 -5.77 7.31
N THR A 463 24.04 -5.63 6.84
CA THR A 463 23.65 -4.59 5.88
C THR A 463 23.38 -3.26 6.61
N PHE A 464 22.75 -3.33 7.78
CA PHE A 464 22.51 -2.18 8.67
C PHE A 464 23.82 -1.58 9.23
N ASP A 465 24.74 -2.42 9.74
CA ASP A 465 26.02 -1.97 10.30
C ASP A 465 26.93 -1.32 9.25
N LYS A 466 26.83 -1.76 7.99
CA LYS A 466 27.64 -1.22 6.90
C LYS A 466 27.17 0.17 6.45
N ILE A 467 25.89 0.49 6.66
CA ILE A 467 25.28 1.79 6.30
C ILE A 467 25.42 2.80 7.45
N ASN A 468 25.31 2.36 8.72
CA ASN A 468 25.62 3.24 9.85
C ASN A 468 27.10 3.68 9.87
N LYS A 469 28.01 2.82 9.38
CA LYS A 469 29.43 3.19 9.21
C LYS A 469 29.68 4.21 8.09
N SER A 470 28.86 4.25 7.04
CA SER A 470 29.03 5.25 5.98
C SER A 470 28.60 6.66 6.39
N PHE A 471 27.78 6.81 7.44
CA PHE A 471 27.43 8.14 7.99
C PHE A 471 28.40 8.63 9.07
N THR A 472 29.10 7.73 9.79
CA THR A 472 30.14 8.12 10.76
C THR A 472 31.50 8.40 10.11
N ALA A 473 31.80 7.79 8.95
CA ALA A 473 33.08 7.99 8.26
C ALA A 473 33.19 9.33 7.50
N ALA A 474 32.11 10.11 7.39
CA ALA A 474 32.13 11.43 6.73
C ALA A 474 32.49 12.59 7.69
N GLU A 475 32.69 12.32 8.98
CA GLU A 475 33.07 13.33 9.99
C GLU A 475 34.57 13.33 10.34
N ASP A 476 35.37 12.40 9.79
CA ASP A 476 36.80 12.26 10.11
C ASP A 476 37.77 12.73 9.00
N GLU A 477 37.28 13.26 7.88
CA GLU A 477 38.11 13.89 6.84
C GLU A 477 37.84 15.40 6.73
N GLU A 478 38.20 16.16 7.77
CA GLU A 478 38.68 17.56 7.64
C GLU A 478 39.35 18.00 8.97
N ILE A 479 40.67 17.80 9.06
CA ILE A 479 41.61 18.62 9.86
C ILE A 479 42.76 19.05 8.96
#